data_AF-A0AAN9PY32-F1
#
_entry.id   AF-A0AAN9PY32-F1
#
_cell.length_a   1.000
_cell.length_b   1.000
_cell.length_c   1.000
_cell.angle_alpha   90.00
_cell.angle_beta   90.00
_cell.angle_gamma   90.00
#
_symmetry.space_group_name_H-M   'P 1'
#
loop_
_entity.id
_entity.type
_entity.pdbx_description
1 polymer ?
#
loop_
_entity_poly.entity_id
_entity_poly.type
_entity_poly.pdbx_seq_one_letter_code
_entity_poly.pdbx_strand_id
1 'polypeptide(L)'
;MIQLPSSIVMLPELGFMCVSNCEGLQLSSELGKGKKMVSKSSNMEYLILSYCNISDDFLPIGLTLFANVRHLNLSGNYFTALHTCIKECHLLRNLKLDDCRFLREIRGIPEKLETLSITTEGPQKDYTMVQSIPILTSSQPPPAEVEKGLTSQPTLLVERPRKDVEGETSERLPEDDELHRTAVQNDPSIIEICIKGDDIELEAKSSCELESEESSSNSTDSDSDDPFNWVDKKLFTSGKETTSLGESSGDASLSPIRAAIDTLELLMCKDLSEVSSDPATQSQLDHFLDLLISSSYPKVTAEVKEALAEFRRKAFASFQEFQATIESVNKLKNFEKQKVRIQKETSAGKNKRKDLKNSIKKASLTIRAENSRRKELESEIANIRKQLETKEMDLEKLVLNVKNQEAELSTYLKNRSSLDEQARALLKETDGLLAASRGVEYEGEAAKVKQNMLKSTWSTDLPSLLNKIKNKIFGL
;
A
#
# COMPACT_ATOMS: atom_id res chain seq x y z
N MET A 1 1.08 -1.79 13.96
CA MET A 1 1.75 -0.47 13.93
C MET A 1 3.18 -0.67 13.48
N ILE A 2 3.53 -0.13 12.30
CA ILE A 2 4.87 -0.25 11.71
C ILE A 2 5.46 1.15 11.68
N GLN A 3 6.65 1.33 12.26
CA GLN A 3 7.36 2.59 12.22
C GLN A 3 8.48 2.54 11.20
N LEU A 4 8.48 3.49 10.28
CA LEU A 4 9.56 3.69 9.33
C LEU A 4 10.72 4.39 10.04
N PRO A 5 11.94 3.83 10.02
CA PRO A 5 13.09 4.47 10.64
C PRO A 5 13.47 5.75 9.89
N SER A 6 13.87 6.79 10.63
CA SER A 6 14.31 8.07 10.06
C SER A 6 15.53 7.93 9.15
N SER A 7 16.37 6.90 9.36
CA SER A 7 17.54 6.59 8.53
C SER A 7 17.19 6.22 7.08
N ILE A 8 15.93 5.92 6.77
CA ILE A 8 15.54 5.49 5.41
C ILE A 8 15.73 6.60 4.36
N VAL A 9 15.61 7.86 4.78
CA VAL A 9 15.83 9.03 3.91
C VAL A 9 17.31 9.35 3.70
N MET A 10 18.19 8.72 4.48
CA MET A 10 19.64 8.88 4.40
C MET A 10 20.27 7.91 3.39
N LEU A 11 19.46 7.04 2.77
CA LEU A 11 19.94 6.05 1.81
C LEU A 11 20.09 6.73 0.43
N PRO A 12 21.32 6.96 -0.05
CA PRO A 12 21.56 7.80 -1.23
C PRO A 12 20.99 7.18 -2.52
N GLU A 13 20.87 5.86 -2.61
CA GLU A 13 20.41 5.16 -3.82
C GLU A 13 18.96 4.66 -3.75
N LEU A 14 18.22 5.05 -2.70
CA LEU A 14 16.87 4.54 -2.50
C LEU A 14 15.88 5.19 -3.48
N GLY A 15 15.67 4.52 -4.62
CA GLY A 15 14.75 4.96 -5.68
C GLY A 15 13.36 4.34 -5.67
N PHE A 16 13.19 3.23 -4.95
CA PHE A 16 11.95 2.47 -4.89
C PHE A 16 11.68 2.01 -3.46
N MET A 17 10.48 2.30 -2.97
CA MET A 17 9.98 1.79 -1.69
C MET A 17 8.59 1.20 -1.89
N CYS A 18 8.41 -0.03 -1.41
CA CYS A 18 7.13 -0.70 -1.38
C CYS A 18 6.82 -1.20 0.02
N VAL A 19 5.73 -0.70 0.58
CA VAL A 19 5.13 -1.13 1.84
C VAL A 19 3.66 -1.42 1.53
N SER A 20 3.25 -2.66 1.73
CA SER A 20 1.88 -3.09 1.44
C SER A 20 1.31 -3.94 2.56
N ASN A 21 -0.01 -3.92 2.74
CA ASN A 21 -0.76 -4.77 3.68
C ASN A 21 -0.24 -4.63 5.12
N CYS A 22 0.04 -3.40 5.53
CA CYS A 22 0.55 -3.06 6.85
C CYS A 22 -0.53 -2.32 7.64
N GLU A 23 -0.60 -2.50 8.96
CA GLU A 23 -1.59 -1.78 9.77
C GLU A 23 -0.92 -0.69 10.60
N GLY A 24 -1.31 0.57 10.32
CA GLY A 24 -0.84 1.75 11.05
C GLY A 24 0.61 2.07 10.73
N LEU A 25 0.91 2.32 9.46
CA LEU A 25 2.22 2.83 9.04
C LEU A 25 2.42 4.26 9.56
N GLN A 26 3.50 4.46 10.31
CA GLN A 26 3.87 5.75 10.89
C GLN A 26 5.33 6.07 10.61
N LEU A 27 5.67 7.35 10.63
CA LEU A 27 7.05 7.81 10.65
C LEU A 27 7.55 7.87 12.10
N SER A 28 8.83 7.57 12.33
CA SER A 28 9.42 7.67 13.67
C SER A 28 9.19 9.07 14.29
N SER A 29 8.83 9.12 15.58
CA SER A 29 8.53 10.35 16.33
C SER A 29 9.71 11.34 16.42
N GLU A 30 10.92 10.90 16.12
CA GLU A 30 12.10 11.78 16.03
C GLU A 30 12.00 12.81 14.89
N LEU A 31 11.14 12.52 13.91
CA LEU A 31 10.95 13.34 12.72
C LEU A 31 10.04 14.56 12.95
N GLY A 32 9.12 14.46 13.91
CA GLY A 32 8.13 15.51 14.21
C GLY A 32 8.64 16.62 15.14
N LYS A 33 9.82 16.47 15.76
CA LYS A 33 10.33 17.42 16.76
C LYS A 33 11.34 18.40 16.17
N GLY A 34 10.92 19.26 15.24
CA GLY A 34 11.56 20.56 14.91
C GLY A 34 13.05 20.57 14.52
N LYS A 35 13.73 19.42 14.47
CA LYS A 35 15.11 19.30 14.06
C LYS A 35 15.11 19.40 12.54
N LYS A 36 15.64 20.50 12.00
CA LYS A 36 15.87 20.69 10.56
C LYS A 36 16.55 19.44 10.01
N MET A 37 15.78 18.58 9.36
CA MET A 37 16.33 17.44 8.62
C MET A 37 16.72 17.98 7.25
N VAL A 38 18.03 18.08 7.03
CA VAL A 38 18.65 18.75 5.87
C VAL A 38 18.82 17.80 4.68
N SER A 39 18.54 16.51 4.82
CA SER A 39 18.66 15.53 3.73
C SER A 39 17.29 15.00 3.32
N LYS A 40 16.75 15.54 2.23
CA LYS A 40 15.67 14.91 1.45
C LYS A 40 16.24 13.70 0.73
N SER A 41 15.47 12.63 0.59
CA SER A 41 15.87 11.49 -0.23
C SER A 41 15.87 11.91 -1.70
N SER A 42 17.05 12.21 -2.25
CA SER A 42 17.18 12.83 -3.58
C SER A 42 16.79 11.91 -4.73
N ASN A 43 16.78 10.59 -4.52
CA ASN A 43 16.61 9.62 -5.60
C ASN A 43 15.29 8.84 -5.56
N MET A 44 14.41 9.09 -4.58
CA MET A 44 13.15 8.35 -4.44
C MET A 44 12.17 8.69 -5.57
N GLU A 45 11.91 7.75 -6.48
CA GLU A 45 10.99 7.95 -7.61
C GLU A 45 9.66 7.19 -7.44
N TYR A 46 9.69 6.03 -6.79
CA TYR A 46 8.54 5.14 -6.64
C TYR A 46 8.22 4.90 -5.17
N LEU A 47 7.02 5.29 -4.75
CA LEU A 47 6.52 5.10 -3.40
C LEU A 47 5.18 4.37 -3.44
N ILE A 48 5.19 3.10 -3.02
CA ILE A 48 4.00 2.24 -2.93
C ILE A 48 3.67 2.05 -1.45
N LEU A 49 2.50 2.52 -1.03
CA LEU A 49 1.99 2.45 0.34
C LEU A 49 0.55 1.92 0.32
N SER A 50 0.32 0.76 -0.30
CA SER A 50 -1.03 0.22 -0.51
C SER A 50 -1.52 -0.59 0.70
N TYR A 51 -2.81 -0.47 1.05
CA TYR A 51 -3.39 -1.22 2.18
C TYR A 51 -2.60 -1.03 3.49
N CYS A 52 -2.16 0.21 3.76
CA CYS A 52 -1.23 0.52 4.86
C CYS A 52 -1.88 1.18 6.09
N ASN A 53 -3.18 1.50 6.01
CA ASN A 53 -3.93 2.29 7.00
C ASN A 53 -3.10 3.46 7.54
N ILE A 54 -2.64 4.28 6.60
CA ILE A 54 -1.72 5.39 6.84
C ILE A 54 -2.41 6.44 7.73
N SER A 55 -1.72 6.94 8.76
CA SER A 55 -2.26 8.01 9.61
C SER A 55 -2.35 9.35 8.87
N ASP A 56 -3.28 10.22 9.26
CA ASP A 56 -3.46 11.55 8.64
C ASP A 56 -2.17 12.39 8.63
N ASP A 57 -1.33 12.25 9.66
CA ASP A 57 -0.05 12.98 9.78
C ASP A 57 1.08 12.44 8.88
N PHE A 58 0.91 11.27 8.27
CA PHE A 58 1.99 10.65 7.50
C PHE A 58 2.19 11.35 6.16
N LEU A 59 1.13 11.67 5.41
CA LEU A 59 1.25 12.25 4.08
C LEU A 59 2.00 13.60 4.08
N PRO A 60 1.69 14.57 4.98
CA PRO A 60 2.42 15.83 5.05
C PRO A 60 3.91 15.65 5.33
N ILE A 61 4.24 14.78 6.29
CA ILE A 61 5.61 14.58 6.74
C ILE A 61 6.39 13.73 5.72
N GLY A 62 5.81 12.61 5.30
CA GLY A 62 6.42 11.63 4.40
C GLY A 62 6.69 12.20 3.01
N LEU A 63 5.74 12.93 2.42
CA LEU A 63 5.95 13.54 1.09
C LEU A 63 6.98 14.67 1.12
N THR A 64 7.13 15.37 2.26
CA THR A 64 8.23 16.33 2.44
C THR A 64 9.60 15.66 2.40
N LEU A 65 9.70 14.42 2.89
CA LEU A 65 10.94 13.63 2.85
C LEU A 65 11.24 13.04 1.48
N PHE A 66 10.20 12.66 0.74
CA PHE A 66 10.27 12.02 -0.56
C PHE A 66 9.85 12.99 -1.67
N ALA A 67 10.45 14.19 -1.68
CA ALA A 67 10.05 15.29 -2.57
C ALA A 67 10.18 14.98 -4.08
N ASN A 68 10.96 13.96 -4.46
CA ASN A 68 11.24 13.60 -5.85
C ASN A 68 10.37 12.46 -6.40
N VAL A 69 9.37 12.01 -5.66
CA VAL A 69 8.49 10.91 -6.07
C VAL A 69 7.74 11.27 -7.36
N ARG A 70 7.81 10.34 -8.33
CA ARG A 70 7.12 10.41 -9.63
C ARG A 70 5.92 9.47 -9.68
N HIS A 71 5.95 8.39 -8.91
CA HIS A 71 4.89 7.38 -8.85
C HIS A 71 4.49 7.15 -7.40
N LEU A 72 3.25 7.48 -7.07
CA LEU A 72 2.69 7.33 -5.73
C LEU A 72 1.46 6.41 -5.79
N ASN A 73 1.54 5.27 -5.10
CA ASN A 73 0.42 4.35 -4.96
C ASN A 73 -0.06 4.33 -3.51
N LEU A 74 -1.30 4.81 -3.31
CA LEU A 74 -2.00 4.90 -2.03
C LEU A 74 -3.25 4.01 -2.02
N SER A 75 -3.36 3.05 -2.93
CA SER A 75 -4.54 2.17 -3.04
C SER A 75 -4.88 1.43 -1.74
N GLY A 76 -6.17 1.16 -1.52
CA GLY A 76 -6.66 0.37 -0.39
C GLY A 76 -6.52 1.04 0.98
N ASN A 77 -6.29 2.35 1.03
CA ASN A 77 -6.25 3.13 2.29
C ASN A 77 -7.61 3.75 2.63
N TYR A 78 -7.79 4.16 3.88
CA TYR A 78 -9.07 4.60 4.44
C TYR A 78 -9.23 6.13 4.50
N PHE A 79 -8.57 6.87 3.60
CA PHE A 79 -8.67 8.33 3.56
C PHE A 79 -10.12 8.76 3.33
N THR A 80 -10.57 9.76 4.07
CA THR A 80 -11.85 10.44 3.79
C THR A 80 -11.66 11.63 2.86
N ALA A 81 -10.55 12.35 3.03
CA ALA A 81 -10.07 13.38 2.14
C ALA A 81 -8.56 13.22 1.96
N LEU A 82 -8.07 13.39 0.72
CA LEU A 82 -6.65 13.37 0.43
C LEU A 82 -6.02 14.70 0.83
N HIS A 83 -4.93 14.64 1.60
CA HIS A 83 -4.32 15.83 2.20
C HIS A 83 -3.83 16.84 1.15
N THR A 84 -3.91 18.14 1.48
CA THR A 84 -3.57 19.23 0.55
C THR A 84 -2.12 19.24 0.09
N CYS A 85 -1.21 18.61 0.85
CA CYS A 85 0.22 18.51 0.54
C CYS A 85 0.50 17.78 -0.79
N ILE A 86 -0.45 17.01 -1.32
CA ILE A 86 -0.27 16.33 -2.62
C ILE A 86 -0.09 17.33 -3.77
N LYS A 87 -0.72 18.51 -3.70
CA LYS A 87 -0.53 19.56 -4.71
C LYS A 87 0.91 20.08 -4.77
N GLU A 88 1.68 19.93 -3.68
CA GLU A 88 3.06 20.39 -3.55
C GLU A 88 4.06 19.37 -4.14
N CYS A 89 3.59 18.21 -4.59
CA CYS A 89 4.42 17.18 -5.22
C CYS A 89 4.67 17.52 -6.71
N HIS A 90 5.50 18.52 -6.99
CA HIS A 90 5.75 19.06 -8.34
C HIS A 90 6.36 18.07 -9.35
N LEU A 91 6.83 16.90 -8.90
CA LEU A 91 7.41 15.84 -9.75
C LEU A 91 6.51 14.62 -9.91
N LEU A 92 5.36 14.59 -9.21
CA LEU A 92 4.44 13.48 -9.21
C LEU A 92 3.72 13.39 -10.57
N ARG A 93 3.92 12.28 -11.27
CA ARG A 93 3.33 11.99 -12.58
C ARG A 93 2.20 10.99 -12.50
N ASN A 94 2.26 10.03 -11.58
CA ASN A 94 1.30 8.94 -11.50
C ASN A 94 0.79 8.80 -10.06
N LEU A 95 -0.52 8.93 -9.88
CA LEU A 95 -1.19 8.78 -8.59
C LEU A 95 -2.25 7.68 -8.66
N LYS A 96 -2.10 6.66 -7.81
CA LYS A 96 -3.05 5.53 -7.72
C LYS A 96 -3.78 5.53 -6.39
N LEU A 97 -5.11 5.58 -6.44
CA LEU A 97 -6.04 5.67 -5.30
C LEU A 97 -7.15 4.61 -5.38
N ASP A 98 -6.90 3.53 -6.11
CA ASP A 98 -7.81 2.38 -6.24
C ASP A 98 -8.18 1.80 -4.86
N ASP A 99 -9.38 1.27 -4.71
CA ASP A 99 -9.88 0.65 -3.47
C ASP A 99 -9.90 1.57 -2.23
N CYS A 100 -9.78 2.88 -2.39
CA CYS A 100 -9.92 3.87 -1.31
C CYS A 100 -11.40 4.14 -0.98
N ARG A 101 -12.06 3.18 -0.32
CA ARG A 101 -13.53 3.14 -0.12
C ARG A 101 -14.16 4.32 0.63
N PHE A 102 -13.39 5.09 1.39
CA PHE A 102 -13.89 6.25 2.13
C PHE A 102 -13.56 7.58 1.49
N LEU A 103 -12.79 7.60 0.39
CA LEU A 103 -12.27 8.82 -0.20
C LEU A 103 -13.40 9.61 -0.88
N ARG A 104 -13.70 10.79 -0.35
CA ARG A 104 -14.75 11.68 -0.85
C ARG A 104 -14.20 12.93 -1.53
N GLU A 105 -12.99 13.33 -1.16
CA GLU A 105 -12.42 14.62 -1.56
C GLU A 105 -10.92 14.48 -1.85
N ILE A 106 -10.44 15.15 -2.90
CA ILE A 106 -9.00 15.31 -3.18
C ILE A 106 -8.69 16.80 -3.09
N ARG A 107 -7.96 17.22 -2.04
CA ARG A 107 -7.71 18.64 -1.75
C ARG A 107 -6.53 19.22 -2.51
N GLY A 108 -6.53 19.06 -3.83
CA GLY A 108 -5.51 19.59 -4.73
C GLY A 108 -4.86 18.51 -5.57
N ILE A 109 -4.52 18.89 -6.81
CA ILE A 109 -3.96 18.01 -7.83
C ILE A 109 -2.53 18.49 -8.14
N PRO A 110 -1.53 17.59 -8.24
CA PRO A 110 -0.18 17.97 -8.65
C PRO A 110 -0.17 18.52 -10.08
N GLU A 111 0.58 19.60 -10.33
CA GLU A 111 0.62 20.27 -11.64
C GLU A 111 1.13 19.39 -12.79
N LYS A 112 2.02 18.42 -12.49
CA LYS A 112 2.63 17.53 -13.49
C LYS A 112 2.03 16.12 -13.51
N LEU A 113 0.82 15.96 -12.99
CA LEU A 113 0.15 14.66 -12.97
C LEU A 113 -0.23 14.24 -14.39
N GLU A 114 0.33 13.13 -14.85
CA GLU A 114 0.05 12.51 -16.15
C GLU A 114 -1.08 11.48 -16.04
N THR A 115 -1.11 10.70 -14.96
CA THR A 115 -2.14 9.69 -14.72
C THR A 115 -2.70 9.71 -13.31
N LEU A 116 -4.03 9.54 -13.22
CA LEU A 116 -4.78 9.38 -11.99
C LEU A 116 -5.65 8.12 -12.11
N SER A 117 -5.42 7.15 -11.22
CA SER A 117 -6.24 5.94 -11.15
C SER A 117 -7.08 5.97 -9.89
N ILE A 118 -8.40 5.88 -10.07
CA ILE A 118 -9.38 5.77 -8.99
C ILE A 118 -10.41 4.73 -9.43
N THR A 119 -10.31 3.52 -8.87
CA THR A 119 -11.36 2.50 -8.98
C THR A 119 -12.01 2.34 -7.60
N THR A 120 -13.33 2.50 -7.54
CA THR A 120 -14.12 2.31 -6.32
C THR A 120 -15.05 1.12 -6.53
N GLU A 121 -14.70 -0.03 -5.97
CA GLU A 121 -15.61 -1.17 -5.91
C GLU A 121 -16.53 -0.98 -4.69
N GLY A 122 -17.63 -0.23 -4.86
CA GLY A 122 -18.62 -0.01 -3.81
C GLY A 122 -19.93 0.61 -4.32
N PRO A 123 -21.11 0.20 -3.80
CA PRO A 123 -22.40 0.69 -4.29
C PRO A 123 -22.75 2.01 -3.60
N GLN A 124 -22.33 3.15 -4.17
CA GLN A 124 -23.06 4.44 -4.22
C GLN A 124 -22.13 5.65 -4.47
N LYS A 125 -22.41 6.29 -5.62
CA LYS A 125 -22.57 7.74 -5.87
C LYS A 125 -21.34 8.67 -6.01
N ASP A 126 -21.31 9.25 -7.22
CA ASP A 126 -21.05 10.65 -7.57
C ASP A 126 -19.73 11.25 -7.08
N TYR A 127 -18.65 10.96 -7.81
CA TYR A 127 -17.45 11.79 -7.80
C TYR A 127 -17.67 13.02 -8.69
N THR A 128 -17.70 14.22 -8.11
CA THR A 128 -17.64 15.46 -8.88
C THR A 128 -16.20 15.70 -9.31
N MET A 129 -15.84 15.25 -10.51
CA MET A 129 -14.63 15.74 -11.19
C MET A 129 -14.89 17.17 -11.65
N VAL A 130 -14.25 18.15 -11.02
CA VAL A 130 -14.19 19.51 -11.57
C VAL A 130 -13.20 19.47 -12.74
N GLN A 131 -13.74 19.31 -13.95
CA GLN A 131 -12.99 19.45 -15.19
C GLN A 131 -12.47 20.88 -15.35
N SER A 132 -11.17 21.00 -15.60
CA SER A 132 -10.60 22.03 -16.45
C SER A 132 -9.25 21.52 -16.96
N ILE A 133 -9.28 20.84 -18.12
CA ILE A 133 -8.10 20.68 -18.97
C ILE A 133 -8.16 21.82 -19.99
N PRO A 134 -7.14 22.70 -20.08
CA PRO A 134 -6.84 23.38 -21.32
C PRO A 134 -5.79 22.56 -22.07
N ILE A 135 -6.15 22.10 -23.25
CA ILE A 135 -5.25 21.55 -24.25
C ILE A 135 -4.27 22.67 -24.65
N LEU A 136 -2.97 22.49 -24.40
CA LEU A 136 -1.92 23.32 -25.00
C LEU A 136 -1.47 22.68 -26.31
N THR A 137 -2.00 23.17 -27.43
CA THR A 137 -1.26 23.18 -28.70
C THR A 137 -0.64 24.55 -28.91
N SER A 138 0.68 24.52 -29.08
CA SER A 138 1.61 25.58 -29.42
C SER A 138 1.17 26.47 -30.61
N SER A 139 1.23 27.80 -30.46
CA SER A 139 1.98 28.73 -31.35
C SER A 139 1.83 30.24 -30.98
N GLN A 140 2.97 30.85 -30.64
CA GLN A 140 3.40 32.29 -30.70
C GLN A 140 2.83 33.43 -29.78
N PRO A 141 3.63 34.51 -29.53
CA PRO A 141 3.52 35.48 -28.42
C PRO A 141 3.17 36.95 -28.86
N PRO A 142 3.36 37.99 -28.02
CA PRO A 142 2.45 38.61 -27.04
C PRO A 142 1.95 40.03 -27.48
N PRO A 143 1.22 40.81 -26.64
CA PRO A 143 1.93 41.88 -25.90
C PRO A 143 1.35 42.29 -24.51
N ALA A 144 2.31 42.69 -23.66
CA ALA A 144 2.39 43.85 -22.75
C ALA A 144 1.21 44.31 -21.83
N GLU A 145 1.55 44.34 -20.53
CA GLU A 145 1.50 45.49 -19.60
C GLU A 145 0.30 45.78 -18.66
N VAL A 146 0.69 45.96 -17.38
CA VAL A 146 0.14 46.82 -16.30
C VAL A 146 -0.72 46.18 -15.17
N GLU A 147 -0.01 45.98 -14.04
CA GLU A 147 -0.29 46.27 -12.62
C GLU A 147 -1.63 45.99 -11.89
N LYS A 148 -1.39 45.50 -10.65
CA LYS A 148 -2.01 45.83 -9.34
C LYS A 148 -3.23 45.03 -8.84
N GLY A 149 -2.99 44.32 -7.73
CA GLY A 149 -3.73 44.60 -6.49
C GLY A 149 -4.53 43.47 -5.84
N LEU A 150 -3.98 42.97 -4.73
CA LEU A 150 -4.64 42.52 -3.50
C LEU A 150 -5.47 41.22 -3.48
N THR A 151 -4.88 40.30 -2.70
CA THR A 151 -5.39 39.15 -1.97
C THR A 151 -6.85 39.20 -1.48
N SER A 152 -7.57 38.09 -1.65
CA SER A 152 -8.54 37.57 -0.68
C SER A 152 -8.69 36.06 -0.85
N GLN A 153 -8.45 35.30 0.23
CA GLN A 153 -8.81 33.88 0.32
C GLN A 153 -10.33 33.72 0.32
N PRO A 154 -10.89 32.64 -0.25
CA PRO A 154 -12.22 32.18 0.11
C PRO A 154 -12.17 30.86 0.89
N THR A 155 -12.60 30.93 2.14
CA THR A 155 -13.19 29.80 2.87
C THR A 155 -14.68 29.80 2.54
N LEU A 156 -15.27 28.68 2.10
CA LEU A 156 -16.72 28.58 1.98
C LEU A 156 -17.27 27.22 2.46
N LEU A 157 -18.19 27.35 3.41
CA LEU A 157 -19.15 26.37 3.95
C LEU A 157 -20.31 26.19 2.97
N VAL A 158 -20.93 25.01 2.94
CA VAL A 158 -22.19 24.77 2.18
C VAL A 158 -23.23 24.06 3.03
N GLU A 159 -24.40 24.69 3.12
CA GLU A 159 -25.64 24.21 3.72
C GLU A 159 -26.44 23.28 2.78
N ARG A 160 -27.36 22.50 3.35
CA ARG A 160 -28.38 21.70 2.63
C ARG A 160 -29.69 22.48 2.44
N PRO A 161 -30.55 22.05 1.51
CA PRO A 161 -31.97 21.90 1.84
C PRO A 161 -32.62 20.56 1.42
N ARG A 162 -33.85 20.38 1.91
CA ARG A 162 -34.68 19.18 2.07
C ARG A 162 -35.59 18.86 0.86
N LYS A 163 -36.19 17.66 0.94
CA LYS A 163 -37.24 17.01 0.10
C LYS A 163 -38.55 17.81 -0.02
N ASP A 164 -39.29 17.58 -1.11
CA ASP A 164 -40.64 16.92 -1.21
C ASP A 164 -41.19 17.09 -2.67
N VAL A 165 -41.55 16.04 -3.43
CA VAL A 165 -42.87 15.37 -3.69
C VAL A 165 -43.61 15.88 -4.96
N GLU A 166 -44.24 14.93 -5.70
CA GLU A 166 -45.21 15.00 -6.83
C GLU A 166 -44.69 15.45 -8.23
N GLY A 167 -45.06 14.89 -9.39
CA GLY A 167 -45.96 13.81 -9.84
C GLY A 167 -46.02 13.81 -11.38
N GLU A 168 -46.32 12.65 -12.02
CA GLU A 168 -46.88 12.44 -13.40
C GLU A 168 -46.08 13.01 -14.62
N THR A 169 -45.99 12.48 -15.85
CA THR A 169 -46.71 11.50 -16.69
C THR A 169 -45.88 11.23 -17.96
N SER A 170 -45.98 9.99 -18.49
CA SER A 170 -45.99 9.51 -19.89
C SER A 170 -45.21 10.16 -21.06
N GLU A 171 -44.75 9.24 -21.93
CA GLU A 171 -44.73 9.24 -23.41
C GLU A 171 -43.43 9.46 -24.22
N ARG A 172 -43.09 8.36 -24.94
CA ARG A 172 -42.68 8.21 -26.35
C ARG A 172 -41.20 8.32 -26.77
N LEU A 173 -40.72 7.16 -27.26
CA LEU A 173 -39.76 6.96 -28.36
C LEU A 173 -40.36 7.41 -29.72
N PRO A 174 -39.52 7.69 -30.74
CA PRO A 174 -39.14 6.67 -31.75
C PRO A 174 -37.60 6.64 -32.04
N GLU A 175 -36.95 5.51 -32.34
CA GLU A 175 -36.72 4.87 -33.69
C GLU A 175 -36.33 5.89 -34.78
N ASP A 176 -35.31 5.76 -35.63
CA ASP A 176 -34.25 4.79 -35.97
C ASP A 176 -33.23 5.59 -36.84
N ASP A 177 -31.95 5.20 -36.91
CA ASP A 177 -31.23 4.98 -38.19
C ASP A 177 -29.69 4.83 -38.07
N GLU A 178 -29.25 3.71 -38.65
CA GLU A 178 -27.98 3.45 -39.36
C GLU A 178 -26.60 3.45 -38.65
N LEU A 179 -26.23 2.24 -38.23
CA LEU A 179 -25.04 1.48 -38.66
C LEU A 179 -23.83 2.24 -39.24
N HIS A 180 -22.71 2.19 -38.50
CA HIS A 180 -21.42 1.81 -39.08
C HIS A 180 -20.64 0.89 -38.14
N ARG A 181 -20.40 -0.35 -38.60
CA ARG A 181 -19.39 -1.26 -38.04
C ARG A 181 -18.01 -0.82 -38.53
N THR A 182 -17.06 -0.70 -37.61
CA THR A 182 -15.65 -0.96 -37.93
C THR A 182 -14.93 -1.55 -36.72
N ALA A 183 -14.44 -2.76 -36.95
CA ALA A 183 -13.57 -3.63 -36.17
C ALA A 183 -12.78 -3.00 -35.01
N VAL A 184 -13.00 -3.53 -33.80
CA VAL A 184 -12.01 -3.48 -32.71
C VAL A 184 -11.17 -4.75 -32.80
N GLN A 185 -9.90 -4.56 -33.12
CA GLN A 185 -8.84 -5.55 -33.04
C GLN A 185 -8.53 -5.77 -31.56
N ASN A 186 -9.12 -6.80 -30.96
CA ASN A 186 -8.79 -7.25 -29.61
C ASN A 186 -7.59 -8.19 -29.69
N ASP A 187 -6.41 -7.70 -29.34
CA ASP A 187 -5.32 -8.53 -28.85
C ASP A 187 -5.09 -8.18 -27.37
N PRO A 188 -5.17 -9.15 -26.44
CA PRO A 188 -4.75 -8.92 -25.07
C PRO A 188 -3.22 -8.98 -24.98
N SER A 189 -2.58 -7.86 -24.64
CA SER A 189 -1.17 -7.82 -24.28
C SER A 189 -0.92 -8.67 -23.05
N ILE A 190 -0.49 -9.91 -23.28
CA ILE A 190 0.15 -10.77 -22.29
C ILE A 190 1.45 -10.07 -21.87
N ILE A 191 1.52 -9.55 -20.65
CA ILE A 191 2.81 -9.21 -20.03
C ILE A 191 3.44 -10.52 -19.58
N GLU A 192 4.18 -11.12 -20.50
CA GLU A 192 5.10 -12.21 -20.28
C GLU A 192 6.35 -11.65 -19.57
N ILE A 193 6.44 -11.86 -18.25
CA ILE A 193 7.70 -11.60 -17.54
C ILE A 193 8.63 -12.77 -17.85
N CYS A 194 9.34 -12.67 -18.97
CA CYS A 194 10.49 -13.49 -19.31
C CYS A 194 11.61 -13.25 -18.29
N ILE A 195 11.77 -14.16 -17.34
CA ILE A 195 13.05 -14.33 -16.62
C ILE A 195 13.96 -15.09 -17.58
N LYS A 196 14.67 -14.34 -18.43
CA LYS A 196 15.76 -14.89 -19.23
C LYS A 196 16.92 -15.14 -18.27
N GLY A 197 17.11 -16.42 -17.92
CA GLY A 197 18.29 -16.89 -17.23
C GLY A 197 19.42 -17.00 -18.24
N ASP A 198 20.43 -16.18 -18.07
CA ASP A 198 21.75 -16.44 -18.62
C ASP A 198 22.67 -16.73 -17.43
N ASP A 199 23.21 -17.94 -17.45
CA ASP A 199 24.23 -18.44 -16.55
C ASP A 199 25.48 -17.55 -16.66
N ILE A 200 25.85 -16.90 -15.56
CA ILE A 200 27.19 -16.35 -15.38
C ILE A 200 27.72 -16.88 -14.05
N GLU A 201 28.46 -17.96 -14.19
CA GLU A 201 29.38 -18.54 -13.22
C GLU A 201 30.51 -17.52 -12.98
N LEU A 202 30.48 -16.85 -11.82
CA LEU A 202 31.63 -16.09 -11.32
C LEU A 202 32.10 -16.72 -10.01
N GLU A 203 32.96 -17.71 -10.20
CA GLU A 203 34.02 -18.15 -9.31
C GLU A 203 34.62 -16.99 -8.49
N ALA A 204 34.41 -17.02 -7.18
CA ALA A 204 35.25 -16.28 -6.24
C ALA A 204 36.40 -17.20 -5.81
N LYS A 205 37.50 -17.16 -6.56
CA LYS A 205 38.83 -17.61 -6.09
C LYS A 205 39.24 -16.75 -4.91
N SER A 206 39.29 -17.33 -3.72
CA SER A 206 40.08 -16.82 -2.60
C SER A 206 41.01 -17.94 -2.16
N SER A 207 42.15 -18.03 -2.85
CA SER A 207 43.31 -18.80 -2.37
C SER A 207 44.01 -17.99 -1.28
N CYS A 208 43.93 -18.45 -0.04
CA CYS A 208 45.05 -18.33 0.88
C CYS A 208 45.46 -19.75 1.23
N GLU A 209 46.50 -20.22 0.55
CA GLU A 209 47.43 -21.19 1.11
C GLU A 209 47.95 -20.60 2.42
N LEU A 210 47.87 -21.34 3.52
CA LEU A 210 49.02 -22.10 4.00
C LEU A 210 48.53 -23.15 5.00
N GLU A 211 48.93 -24.36 4.69
CA GLU A 211 48.88 -25.58 5.48
C GLU A 211 49.52 -25.37 6.85
N SER A 212 48.96 -25.96 7.90
CA SER A 212 49.57 -27.15 8.53
C SER A 212 48.69 -27.67 9.67
N GLU A 213 48.09 -28.83 9.41
CA GLU A 213 48.06 -30.01 10.27
C GLU A 213 47.98 -29.77 11.79
N GLU A 214 46.78 -30.00 12.31
CA GLU A 214 46.61 -30.52 13.66
C GLU A 214 47.17 -31.94 13.75
N SER A 215 47.91 -32.25 14.80
CA SER A 215 47.79 -33.54 15.50
C SER A 215 48.40 -33.48 16.90
N SER A 216 47.47 -33.43 17.86
CA SER A 216 47.45 -34.08 19.17
C SER A 216 48.58 -35.09 19.45
N SER A 217 49.22 -34.95 20.61
CA SER A 217 49.35 -36.08 21.55
C SER A 217 49.48 -35.60 23.00
N ASN A 218 48.74 -36.27 23.87
CA ASN A 218 48.74 -36.13 25.32
C ASN A 218 50.07 -36.60 25.93
N SER A 219 50.54 -35.92 26.98
CA SER A 219 50.64 -36.48 28.34
C SER A 219 51.27 -35.46 29.30
N THR A 220 50.60 -35.28 30.44
CA THR A 220 51.15 -35.01 31.79
C THR A 220 52.67 -34.76 31.88
N ASP A 221 53.05 -33.56 32.32
CA ASP A 221 53.76 -33.34 33.59
C ASP A 221 54.07 -31.85 33.82
N SER A 222 54.20 -31.51 35.10
CA SER A 222 54.42 -30.20 35.71
C SER A 222 55.47 -29.32 35.04
N ASP A 223 55.21 -28.00 34.96
CA ASP A 223 55.87 -27.01 35.83
C ASP A 223 55.29 -25.61 35.58
N SER A 224 55.16 -24.87 36.68
CA SER A 224 54.69 -23.50 36.79
C SER A 224 55.78 -22.51 36.39
N ASP A 225 55.48 -21.54 35.53
CA ASP A 225 56.24 -20.29 35.42
C ASP A 225 55.27 -19.11 35.25
N ASP A 226 54.80 -18.59 36.38
CA ASP A 226 54.19 -17.27 36.51
C ASP A 226 55.35 -16.26 36.74
N PRO A 227 55.65 -15.33 35.80
CA PRO A 227 56.87 -14.53 35.87
C PRO A 227 56.83 -13.37 36.90
N PHE A 228 55.79 -13.28 37.74
CA PHE A 228 55.63 -12.18 38.70
C PHE A 228 55.31 -12.64 40.12
N ASN A 229 55.84 -13.79 40.53
CA ASN A 229 55.75 -14.19 41.93
C ASN A 229 57.12 -14.60 42.46
N TRP A 230 57.68 -13.73 43.32
CA TRP A 230 58.75 -13.91 44.32
C TRP A 230 59.46 -12.54 44.42
N VAL A 231 59.52 -11.84 45.56
CA VAL A 231 59.74 -12.33 46.92
C VAL A 231 59.20 -11.30 47.93
N ASP A 232 58.17 -11.66 48.68
CA ASP A 232 57.96 -11.15 50.04
C ASP A 232 59.06 -11.73 50.94
N LYS A 233 60.21 -11.05 51.03
CA LYS A 233 61.23 -11.33 52.05
C LYS A 233 61.37 -10.12 52.95
N LYS A 234 60.50 -10.13 53.96
CA LYS A 234 60.74 -9.53 55.27
C LYS A 234 62.13 -9.95 55.76
N LEU A 235 63.12 -9.08 55.62
CA LEU A 235 64.33 -9.14 56.43
C LEU A 235 64.21 -8.11 57.54
N PHE A 236 63.82 -8.61 58.71
CA PHE A 236 64.23 -8.04 59.97
C PHE A 236 65.76 -7.96 59.99
N THR A 237 66.32 -6.76 60.04
CA THR A 237 67.63 -6.53 60.64
C THR A 237 67.48 -5.64 61.85
N SER A 238 67.80 -6.26 62.98
CA SER A 238 67.86 -5.79 64.35
C SER A 238 69.08 -4.87 64.61
N GLY A 239 68.91 -3.95 65.56
CA GLY A 239 69.97 -3.28 66.33
C GLY A 239 70.54 -2.03 65.66
N LYS A 240 70.67 -0.89 66.33
CA LYS A 240 71.03 -0.68 67.73
C LYS A 240 70.78 0.79 68.10
N GLU A 241 70.12 1.04 69.21
CA GLU A 241 70.28 2.31 69.93
C GLU A 241 71.76 2.48 70.31
N THR A 242 72.34 3.62 69.93
CA THR A 242 73.40 4.24 70.71
C THR A 242 73.06 5.71 70.85
N THR A 243 72.68 6.07 72.06
CA THR A 243 72.77 7.42 72.59
C THR A 243 74.14 8.02 72.28
N SER A 244 74.17 9.14 71.57
CA SER A 244 75.23 10.12 71.69
C SER A 244 74.62 11.50 71.46
N LEU A 245 74.44 12.19 72.57
CA LEU A 245 74.15 13.61 72.63
C LEU A 245 75.39 14.33 72.09
N GLY A 246 75.28 14.87 70.89
CA GLY A 246 76.24 15.79 70.30
C GLY A 246 75.46 17.01 69.84
N GLU A 247 75.25 17.94 70.76
CA GLU A 247 74.70 19.26 70.44
C GLU A 247 75.60 19.94 69.40
N SER A 248 75.09 20.07 68.18
CA SER A 248 75.48 21.19 67.32
C SER A 248 74.21 21.95 66.95
N SER A 249 74.02 23.07 67.65
CA SER A 249 73.03 24.11 67.42
C SER A 249 72.92 24.45 65.92
N GLY A 250 71.92 23.89 65.25
CA GLY A 250 71.55 24.22 63.87
C GLY A 250 70.31 23.48 63.29
N ASP A 251 69.51 22.79 64.10
CA ASP A 251 68.70 21.64 63.63
C ASP A 251 67.21 21.90 63.36
N ALA A 252 66.69 23.10 63.62
CA ALA A 252 65.26 23.39 63.42
C ALA A 252 64.81 23.38 61.94
N SER A 253 65.75 23.51 60.99
CA SER A 253 65.47 23.50 59.55
C SER A 253 65.56 22.11 58.89
N LEU A 254 66.01 21.08 59.63
CA LEU A 254 66.26 19.73 59.11
C LEU A 254 65.04 18.80 59.22
N SER A 255 64.15 19.05 60.18
CA SER A 255 62.97 18.21 60.45
C SER A 255 62.04 18.02 59.24
N PRO A 256 61.69 19.07 58.46
CA PRO A 256 60.82 18.93 57.29
C PRO A 256 61.45 18.14 56.13
N ILE A 257 62.76 18.27 55.94
CA ILE A 257 63.50 17.60 54.86
C ILE A 257 63.65 16.11 55.16
N ARG A 258 63.97 15.76 56.41
CA ARG A 258 64.05 14.35 56.83
C ARG A 258 62.70 13.65 56.71
N ALA A 259 61.63 14.28 57.19
CA ALA A 259 60.28 13.74 57.05
C ALA A 259 59.85 13.55 55.58
N ALA A 260 60.24 14.46 54.68
CA ALA A 260 59.98 14.33 53.26
C ALA A 260 60.71 13.13 52.63
N ILE A 261 61.97 12.89 53.01
CA ILE A 261 62.76 11.74 52.55
C ILE A 261 62.14 10.43 53.05
N ASP A 262 61.84 10.32 54.34
CA ASP A 262 61.23 9.12 54.93
C ASP A 262 59.87 8.78 54.27
N THR A 263 59.09 9.82 53.93
CA THR A 263 57.80 9.65 53.25
C THR A 263 57.96 9.26 51.79
N LEU A 264 58.97 9.79 51.09
CA LEU A 264 59.30 9.40 49.71
C LEU A 264 59.80 7.96 49.65
N GLU A 265 60.65 7.53 50.58
CA GLU A 265 61.09 6.13 50.68
C GLU A 265 59.89 5.19 50.83
N LEU A 266 58.95 5.53 51.71
CA LEU A 266 57.72 4.75 51.90
C LEU A 266 56.83 4.71 50.64
N LEU A 267 56.75 5.82 49.90
CA LEU A 267 56.02 5.90 48.62
C LEU A 267 56.72 5.11 47.50
N MET A 268 58.05 5.06 47.49
CA MET A 268 58.85 4.33 46.50
C MET A 268 58.85 2.81 46.73
N CYS A 269 58.50 2.35 47.94
CA CYS A 269 58.27 0.93 48.20
C CYS A 269 56.93 0.41 47.67
N LYS A 270 56.02 1.28 47.21
CA LYS A 270 54.73 0.87 46.64
C LYS A 270 54.88 0.47 45.18
N ASP A 271 54.04 -0.47 44.76
CA ASP A 271 54.01 -0.91 43.38
C ASP A 271 53.60 0.23 42.43
N LEU A 272 54.17 0.18 41.22
CA LEU A 272 53.90 1.18 40.18
C LEU A 272 52.40 1.32 39.93
N SER A 273 51.65 0.22 39.94
CA SER A 273 50.20 0.21 39.75
C SER A 273 49.43 0.90 40.87
N GLU A 274 49.91 0.82 42.12
CA GLU A 274 49.26 1.45 43.27
C GLU A 274 49.45 2.96 43.24
N VAL A 275 50.68 3.42 43.03
CA VAL A 275 51.00 4.86 42.95
C VAL A 275 50.41 5.48 41.68
N SER A 276 50.41 4.75 40.57
CA SER A 276 49.87 5.20 39.28
C SER A 276 48.33 5.30 39.27
N SER A 277 47.63 4.53 40.09
CA SER A 277 46.16 4.51 40.10
C SER A 277 45.53 5.46 41.11
N ASP A 278 46.25 5.89 42.14
CA ASP A 278 45.76 6.83 43.15
C ASP A 278 46.34 8.25 42.97
N PRO A 279 45.51 9.23 42.56
CA PRO A 279 45.92 10.62 42.42
C PRO A 279 46.42 11.26 43.72
N ALA A 280 45.98 10.78 44.89
CA ALA A 280 46.42 11.31 46.17
C ALA A 280 47.88 10.95 46.45
N THR A 281 48.29 9.70 46.21
CA THR A 281 49.69 9.29 46.27
C THR A 281 50.58 10.01 45.26
N GLN A 282 50.09 10.26 44.03
CA GLN A 282 50.84 11.05 43.04
C GLN A 282 51.04 12.49 43.51
N SER A 283 50.00 13.11 44.04
CA SER A 283 50.06 14.48 44.57
C SER A 283 51.01 14.59 45.76
N GLN A 284 51.02 13.57 46.63
CA GLN A 284 51.97 13.49 47.75
C GLN A 284 53.42 13.34 47.25
N LEU A 285 53.67 12.44 46.29
CA LEU A 285 54.98 12.28 45.67
C LEU A 285 55.45 13.60 45.03
N ASP A 286 54.58 14.27 44.28
CA ASP A 286 54.89 15.55 43.63
C ASP A 286 55.26 16.62 44.66
N HIS A 287 54.47 16.73 45.72
CA HIS A 287 54.65 17.71 46.80
C HIS A 287 55.99 17.54 47.52
N PHE A 288 56.36 16.30 47.87
CA PHE A 288 57.62 16.04 48.58
C PHE A 288 58.85 16.22 47.68
N LEU A 289 58.76 15.84 46.41
CA LEU A 289 59.83 16.09 45.43
C LEU A 289 60.02 17.60 45.22
N ASP A 290 58.94 18.37 45.13
CA ASP A 290 58.98 19.83 44.97
C ASP A 290 59.58 20.54 46.20
N LEU A 291 59.23 20.07 47.41
CA LEU A 291 59.78 20.56 48.68
C LEU A 291 61.30 20.35 48.76
N LEU A 292 61.79 19.19 48.33
CA LEU A 292 63.23 18.88 48.33
C LEU A 292 64.00 19.68 47.26
N ILE A 293 63.45 19.81 46.04
CA ILE A 293 64.03 20.62 44.95
C ILE A 293 64.13 22.10 45.36
N SER A 294 63.11 22.63 46.03
CA SER A 294 63.03 24.03 46.46
C SER A 294 63.82 24.34 47.73
N SER A 295 64.35 23.33 48.43
CA SER A 295 65.06 23.53 49.70
C SER A 295 66.35 24.33 49.54
N SER A 296 66.65 25.26 50.45
CA SER A 296 67.90 26.03 50.49
C SER A 296 69.01 25.32 51.27
N TYR A 297 68.86 24.02 51.51
CA TYR A 297 69.70 23.29 52.45
C TYR A 297 71.09 22.99 51.86
N PRO A 298 72.19 23.22 52.61
CA PRO A 298 73.56 23.16 52.05
C PRO A 298 73.98 21.79 51.48
N LYS A 299 73.39 20.69 51.97
CA LYS A 299 73.66 19.33 51.47
C LYS A 299 72.82 18.95 50.25
N VAL A 300 71.78 19.72 49.93
CA VAL A 300 71.00 19.55 48.71
C VAL A 300 71.67 20.41 47.63
N THR A 301 72.76 19.87 47.09
CA THR A 301 73.57 20.54 46.07
C THR A 301 72.79 20.70 44.77
N ALA A 302 73.29 21.54 43.86
CA ALA A 302 72.69 21.72 42.54
C ALA A 302 72.53 20.39 41.78
N GLU A 303 73.52 19.50 41.86
CA GLU A 303 73.49 18.16 41.26
C GLU A 303 72.36 17.29 41.83
N VAL A 304 72.15 17.33 43.16
CA VAL A 304 71.07 16.57 43.82
C VAL A 304 69.69 17.10 43.39
N LYS A 305 69.53 18.42 43.25
CA LYS A 305 68.29 19.03 42.76
C LYS A 305 67.99 18.65 41.32
N GLU A 306 69.01 18.61 40.47
CA GLU A 306 68.89 18.20 39.07
C GLU A 306 68.51 16.72 38.97
N ALA A 307 69.18 15.85 39.72
CA ALA A 307 68.86 14.43 39.79
C ALA A 307 67.41 14.19 40.29
N LEU A 308 66.96 14.96 41.27
CA LEU A 308 65.59 14.85 41.80
C LEU A 308 64.53 15.36 40.81
N ALA A 309 64.83 16.44 40.08
CA ALA A 309 63.97 16.93 39.01
C ALA A 309 63.90 15.95 37.83
N GLU A 310 65.01 15.29 37.50
CA GLU A 310 65.03 14.22 36.49
C GLU A 310 64.25 13.00 36.94
N PHE A 311 64.42 12.56 38.19
CA PHE A 311 63.65 11.48 38.79
C PHE A 311 62.15 11.78 38.76
N ARG A 312 61.73 12.98 39.19
CA ARG A 312 60.33 13.43 39.12
C ARG A 312 59.79 13.28 37.69
N ARG A 313 60.50 13.82 36.70
CA ARG A 313 60.08 13.77 35.29
C ARG A 313 59.90 12.33 34.81
N LYS A 314 60.87 11.45 35.11
CA LYS A 314 60.84 10.03 34.72
C LYS A 314 59.70 9.27 35.42
N ALA A 315 59.52 9.45 36.72
CA ALA A 315 58.49 8.76 37.49
C ALA A 315 57.07 9.10 36.99
N PHE A 316 56.78 10.39 36.80
CA PHE A 316 55.46 10.81 36.30
C PHE A 316 55.22 10.40 34.84
N ALA A 317 56.26 10.39 34.00
CA ALA A 317 56.17 9.84 32.65
C ALA A 317 55.82 8.33 32.68
N SER A 318 56.46 7.55 33.55
CA SER A 318 56.15 6.13 33.72
C SER A 318 54.73 5.88 34.24
N PHE A 319 54.20 6.73 35.12
CA PHE A 319 52.80 6.61 35.56
C PHE A 319 51.81 6.84 34.41
N GLN A 320 52.06 7.85 33.58
CA GLN A 320 51.22 8.14 32.40
C GLN A 320 51.27 7.01 31.38
N GLU A 321 52.47 6.49 31.09
CA GLU A 321 52.67 5.37 30.17
C GLU A 321 51.98 4.09 30.67
N PHE A 322 52.05 3.81 31.97
CA PHE A 322 51.37 2.68 32.60
C PHE A 322 49.84 2.80 32.50
N GLN A 323 49.27 3.96 32.82
CA GLN A 323 47.81 4.17 32.69
C GLN A 323 47.35 4.11 31.22
N ALA A 324 48.11 4.68 30.29
CA ALA A 324 47.82 4.59 28.86
C ALA A 324 47.85 3.13 28.38
N THR A 325 48.76 2.32 28.91
CA THR A 325 48.85 0.88 28.62
C THR A 325 47.63 0.13 29.17
N ILE A 326 47.22 0.39 30.42
CA ILE A 326 46.02 -0.21 31.01
C ILE A 326 44.77 0.13 30.19
N GLU A 327 44.61 1.39 29.79
CA GLU A 327 43.47 1.82 28.99
C GLU A 327 43.45 1.09 27.64
N SER A 328 44.61 0.94 27.01
CA SER A 328 44.78 0.22 25.75
C SER A 328 44.44 -1.27 25.88
N VAL A 329 44.88 -1.93 26.97
CA VAL A 329 44.54 -3.33 27.28
C VAL A 329 43.04 -3.49 27.52
N ASN A 330 42.40 -2.56 28.22
CA ASN A 330 40.95 -2.58 28.44
C ASN A 330 40.17 -2.40 27.13
N LYS A 331 40.63 -1.51 26.24
CA LYS A 331 40.09 -1.36 24.88
C LYS A 331 40.22 -2.66 24.10
N LEU A 332 41.40 -3.30 24.12
CA LEU A 332 41.63 -4.57 23.43
C LEU A 332 40.69 -5.68 23.94
N LYS A 333 40.52 -5.79 25.26
CA LYS A 333 39.59 -6.75 25.88
C LYS A 333 38.14 -6.51 25.45
N ASN A 334 37.75 -5.26 25.23
CA ASN A 334 36.44 -4.92 24.69
C ASN A 334 36.30 -5.33 23.21
N PHE A 335 37.31 -5.09 22.39
CA PHE A 335 37.31 -5.52 20.99
C PHE A 335 37.22 -7.04 20.85
N GLU A 336 37.93 -7.82 21.67
CA GLU A 336 37.85 -9.29 21.61
C GLU A 336 36.44 -9.78 21.97
N LYS A 337 35.77 -9.16 22.97
CA LYS A 337 34.36 -9.46 23.29
C LYS A 337 33.42 -9.15 22.12
N GLN A 338 33.63 -8.01 21.44
CA GLN A 338 32.83 -7.64 20.28
C GLN A 338 33.04 -8.61 19.11
N LYS A 339 34.28 -9.02 18.84
CA LYS A 339 34.62 -10.01 17.81
C LYS A 339 33.89 -11.34 18.03
N VAL A 340 33.92 -11.87 19.26
CA VAL A 340 33.19 -13.11 19.61
C VAL A 340 31.68 -12.95 19.38
N ARG A 341 31.10 -11.81 19.76
CA ARG A 341 29.69 -11.51 19.54
C ARG A 341 29.33 -11.48 18.05
N ILE A 342 30.12 -10.78 17.24
CA ILE A 342 29.92 -10.68 15.78
C ILE A 342 30.00 -12.06 15.13
N GLN A 343 30.96 -12.91 15.55
CA GLN A 343 31.10 -14.27 15.01
C GLN A 343 29.88 -15.15 15.34
N LYS A 344 29.35 -15.05 16.56
CA LYS A 344 28.13 -15.74 16.98
C LYS A 344 26.91 -15.26 16.19
N GLU A 345 26.72 -13.95 16.04
CA GLU A 345 25.61 -13.38 15.28
C GLU A 345 25.71 -13.74 13.78
N THR A 346 26.93 -13.76 13.23
CA THR A 346 27.19 -14.15 11.83
C THR A 346 26.84 -15.62 11.58
N SER A 347 27.24 -16.53 12.46
CA SER A 347 26.89 -17.96 12.34
C SER A 347 25.38 -18.20 12.48
N ALA A 348 24.72 -17.54 13.43
CA ALA A 348 23.26 -17.58 13.56
C ALA A 348 22.54 -17.02 12.31
N GLY A 349 23.07 -15.93 11.73
CA GLY A 349 22.58 -15.34 10.48
C GLY A 349 22.67 -16.28 9.28
N LYS A 350 23.76 -17.06 9.18
CA LYS A 350 23.92 -18.08 8.12
C LYS A 350 22.82 -19.15 8.18
N ASN A 351 22.49 -19.64 9.37
CA ASN A 351 21.42 -20.63 9.56
C ASN A 351 20.05 -20.06 9.16
N LYS A 352 19.71 -18.86 9.66
CA LYS A 352 18.47 -18.17 9.28
C LYS A 352 18.37 -17.93 7.76
N ARG A 353 19.47 -17.57 7.10
CA ARG A 353 19.52 -17.40 5.65
C ARG A 353 19.27 -18.72 4.91
N LYS A 354 19.80 -19.83 5.42
CA LYS A 354 19.55 -21.18 4.88
C LYS A 354 18.08 -21.56 5.00
N ASP A 355 17.48 -21.31 6.17
CA ASP A 355 16.06 -21.60 6.41
C ASP A 355 15.16 -20.74 5.52
N LEU A 356 15.46 -19.45 5.39
CA LEU A 356 14.76 -18.54 4.49
C LEU A 356 14.87 -19.02 3.03
N LYS A 357 16.07 -19.41 2.57
CA LYS A 357 16.29 -19.96 1.22
C LYS A 357 15.42 -21.20 0.97
N ASN A 358 15.31 -22.10 1.95
CA ASN A 358 14.46 -23.29 1.84
C ASN A 358 12.97 -22.95 1.82
N SER A 359 12.54 -22.00 2.65
CA SER A 359 11.16 -21.51 2.68
C SER A 359 10.76 -20.87 1.34
N ILE A 360 11.63 -20.00 0.78
CA ILE A 360 11.43 -19.39 -0.53
C ILE A 360 11.32 -20.46 -1.62
N LYS A 361 12.23 -21.45 -1.65
CA LYS A 361 12.15 -22.56 -2.61
C LYS A 361 10.81 -23.31 -2.53
N LYS A 362 10.32 -23.59 -1.31
CA LYS A 362 9.03 -24.24 -1.10
C LYS A 362 7.88 -23.38 -1.63
N ALA A 363 7.86 -22.09 -1.32
CA ALA A 363 6.86 -21.16 -1.81
C ALA A 363 6.86 -21.07 -3.35
N SER A 364 8.05 -21.00 -3.98
CA SER A 364 8.18 -20.98 -5.44
C SER A 364 7.64 -22.25 -6.11
N LEU A 365 7.83 -23.43 -5.51
CA LEU A 365 7.25 -24.67 -5.99
C LEU A 365 5.72 -24.66 -5.91
N THR A 366 5.16 -24.20 -4.79
CA THR A 366 3.71 -24.06 -4.64
C THR A 366 3.11 -23.08 -5.65
N ILE A 367 3.75 -21.92 -5.85
CA ILE A 367 3.31 -20.93 -6.85
C ILE A 367 3.32 -21.53 -8.25
N ARG A 368 4.36 -22.31 -8.60
CA ARG A 368 4.43 -22.98 -9.90
C ARG A 368 3.29 -23.97 -10.10
N ALA A 369 2.97 -24.78 -9.09
CA ALA A 369 1.85 -25.72 -9.15
C ALA A 369 0.51 -25.00 -9.30
N GLU A 370 0.30 -23.92 -8.54
CA GLU A 370 -0.94 -23.14 -8.61
C GLU A 370 -1.10 -22.44 -9.96
N ASN A 371 -0.01 -21.95 -10.55
CA ASN A 371 -0.03 -21.38 -11.90
C ASN A 371 -0.40 -22.42 -12.97
N SER A 372 0.06 -23.66 -12.83
CA SER A 372 -0.37 -24.74 -13.74
C SER A 372 -1.87 -25.02 -13.61
N ARG A 373 -2.39 -25.10 -12.37
CA ARG A 373 -3.82 -25.29 -12.11
C ARG A 373 -4.66 -24.14 -12.65
N ARG A 374 -4.17 -22.91 -12.52
CA ARG A 374 -4.82 -21.72 -13.09
C ARG A 374 -4.94 -21.80 -14.61
N LYS A 375 -3.88 -22.23 -15.32
CA LYS A 375 -3.93 -22.40 -16.78
C LYS A 375 -4.96 -23.45 -17.22
N GLU A 376 -5.08 -24.54 -16.46
CA GLU A 376 -6.10 -25.57 -16.70
C GLU A 376 -7.52 -24.98 -16.56
N LEU A 377 -7.78 -24.25 -15.47
CA LEU A 377 -9.06 -23.57 -15.27
C LEU A 377 -9.36 -22.50 -16.34
N GLU A 378 -8.36 -21.73 -16.77
CA GLU A 378 -8.51 -20.75 -17.85
C GLU A 378 -8.93 -21.45 -19.16
N SER A 379 -8.38 -22.64 -19.44
CA SER A 379 -8.78 -23.44 -20.60
C SER A 379 -10.21 -23.99 -20.48
N GLU A 380 -10.62 -24.39 -19.27
CA GLU A 380 -11.98 -24.87 -18.99
C GLU A 380 -13.01 -23.73 -19.15
N ILE A 381 -12.71 -22.54 -18.62
CA ILE A 381 -13.55 -21.33 -18.79
C ILE A 381 -13.69 -20.98 -20.27
N ALA A 382 -12.62 -21.05 -21.06
CA ALA A 382 -12.69 -20.79 -22.50
C ALA A 382 -13.61 -21.80 -23.22
N ASN A 383 -13.55 -23.07 -22.84
CA ASN A 383 -14.43 -24.10 -23.39
C ASN A 383 -15.91 -23.85 -23.02
N ILE A 384 -16.19 -23.49 -21.77
CA ILE A 384 -17.54 -23.16 -21.30
C ILE A 384 -18.10 -21.96 -22.07
N ARG A 385 -17.31 -20.90 -22.26
CA ARG A 385 -17.73 -19.72 -23.05
C ARG A 385 -18.14 -20.08 -24.47
N LYS A 386 -17.37 -20.95 -25.13
CA LYS A 386 -17.70 -21.43 -26.48
C LYS A 386 -19.02 -22.22 -26.51
N GLN A 387 -19.27 -23.04 -25.49
CA GLN A 387 -20.54 -23.77 -25.36
C GLN A 387 -21.70 -22.81 -25.14
N LEU A 388 -21.52 -21.77 -24.31
CA LEU A 388 -22.53 -20.76 -24.05
C LEU A 388 -22.92 -20.01 -25.34
N GLU A 389 -21.94 -19.56 -26.12
CA GLU A 389 -22.18 -18.88 -27.41
C GLU A 389 -22.96 -19.77 -28.39
N THR A 390 -22.65 -21.07 -28.42
CA THR A 390 -23.40 -22.04 -29.24
C THR A 390 -24.86 -22.14 -28.78
N LYS A 391 -25.10 -22.16 -27.46
CA LYS A 391 -26.45 -22.23 -26.90
C LYS A 391 -27.24 -20.95 -27.09
N GLU A 392 -26.58 -19.79 -27.04
CA GLU A 392 -27.20 -18.50 -27.35
C GLU A 392 -27.66 -18.46 -28.82
N MET A 393 -26.83 -18.89 -29.76
CA MET A 393 -27.21 -18.99 -31.18
C MET A 393 -28.39 -19.95 -31.40
N ASP A 394 -28.39 -21.12 -30.76
CA ASP A 394 -29.51 -22.07 -30.83
C ASP A 394 -30.81 -21.45 -30.30
N LEU A 395 -30.73 -20.68 -29.20
CA LEU A 395 -31.87 -19.99 -28.60
C LEU A 395 -32.40 -18.89 -29.51
N GLU A 396 -31.53 -18.05 -30.08
CA GLU A 396 -31.92 -17.02 -31.04
C GLU A 396 -32.66 -17.60 -32.25
N LYS A 397 -32.17 -18.73 -32.77
CA LYS A 397 -32.82 -19.45 -33.87
C LYS A 397 -34.22 -19.94 -33.48
N LEU A 398 -34.37 -20.46 -32.25
CA LEU A 398 -35.67 -20.91 -31.74
C LEU A 398 -36.64 -19.74 -31.57
N VAL A 399 -36.17 -18.61 -31.04
CA VAL A 399 -36.98 -17.39 -30.92
C VAL A 399 -37.46 -16.90 -32.29
N LEU A 400 -36.60 -16.90 -33.31
CA LEU A 400 -36.99 -16.51 -34.67
C LEU A 400 -38.06 -17.46 -35.24
N ASN A 401 -37.90 -18.76 -35.02
CA ASN A 401 -38.87 -19.76 -35.47
C ASN A 401 -40.25 -19.57 -34.81
N VAL A 402 -40.28 -19.29 -33.50
CA VAL A 402 -41.52 -19.01 -32.76
C VAL A 402 -42.19 -17.73 -33.28
N LYS A 403 -41.43 -16.65 -33.52
CA LYS A 403 -41.97 -15.41 -34.10
C LYS A 403 -42.60 -15.64 -35.47
N ASN A 404 -41.99 -16.48 -36.31
CA ASN A 404 -42.55 -16.84 -37.62
C ASN A 404 -43.88 -17.60 -37.46
N GLN A 405 -43.95 -18.57 -36.55
CA GLN A 405 -45.19 -19.30 -36.26
C GLN A 405 -46.29 -18.39 -35.70
N GLU A 406 -45.94 -17.43 -34.85
CA GLU A 406 -46.87 -16.43 -34.34
C GLU A 406 -47.45 -15.57 -35.46
N ALA A 407 -46.62 -15.13 -36.42
CA ALA A 407 -47.06 -14.37 -37.59
C ALA A 407 -48.00 -15.19 -38.49
N GLU A 408 -47.71 -16.48 -38.70
CA GLU A 408 -48.60 -17.39 -39.42
C GLU A 408 -49.96 -17.52 -38.72
N LEU A 409 -49.96 -17.79 -37.41
CA LEU A 409 -51.19 -17.90 -36.62
C LEU A 409 -52.01 -16.60 -36.63
N SER A 410 -51.35 -15.45 -36.56
CA SER A 410 -51.99 -14.13 -36.67
C SER A 410 -52.70 -13.97 -38.02
N THR A 411 -52.07 -14.41 -39.11
CA THR A 411 -52.68 -14.41 -40.44
C THR A 411 -53.89 -15.35 -40.52
N TYR A 412 -53.77 -16.57 -40.00
CA TYR A 412 -54.88 -17.53 -39.94
C TYR A 412 -56.06 -16.98 -39.13
N LEU A 413 -55.81 -16.33 -37.99
CA LEU A 413 -56.84 -15.71 -37.16
C LEU A 413 -57.58 -14.60 -37.91
N LYS A 414 -56.87 -13.73 -38.63
CA LYS A 414 -57.49 -12.67 -39.46
C LYS A 414 -58.37 -13.25 -40.57
N ASN A 415 -57.91 -14.31 -41.24
CA ASN A 415 -58.69 -14.98 -42.27
C ASN A 415 -59.96 -15.61 -41.70
N ARG A 416 -59.85 -16.25 -40.52
CA ARG A 416 -61.00 -16.83 -39.82
C ARG A 416 -62.02 -15.76 -39.43
N SER A 417 -61.59 -14.61 -38.89
CA SER A 417 -62.51 -13.52 -38.56
C SER A 417 -63.25 -12.99 -39.79
N SER A 418 -62.57 -12.91 -40.94
CA SER A 418 -63.22 -12.53 -42.21
C SER A 418 -64.25 -13.57 -42.65
N LEU A 419 -63.95 -14.86 -42.52
CA LEU A 419 -64.88 -15.93 -42.85
C LEU A 419 -66.10 -15.93 -41.92
N ASP A 420 -65.90 -15.68 -40.63
CA ASP A 420 -66.98 -15.56 -39.64
C ASP A 420 -67.88 -14.33 -39.91
N GLU A 421 -67.33 -13.24 -40.45
CA GLU A 421 -68.12 -12.09 -40.93
C GLU A 421 -68.97 -12.45 -42.14
N GLN A 422 -68.40 -13.16 -43.13
CA GLN A 422 -69.14 -13.63 -44.30
C GLN A 422 -70.27 -14.59 -43.92
N ALA A 423 -70.00 -15.53 -43.01
CA ALA A 423 -71.01 -16.45 -42.50
C ALA A 423 -72.17 -15.71 -41.81
N ARG A 424 -71.86 -14.69 -40.98
CA ARG A 424 -72.87 -13.83 -40.34
C ARG A 424 -73.70 -13.05 -41.35
N ALA A 425 -73.09 -12.55 -42.43
CA ALA A 425 -73.79 -11.85 -43.50
C ALA A 425 -74.79 -12.77 -44.23
N LEU A 426 -74.36 -13.99 -44.57
CA LEU A 426 -75.23 -14.99 -45.22
C LEU A 426 -76.40 -15.43 -44.35
N LEU A 427 -76.17 -15.61 -43.04
CA LEU A 427 -77.24 -15.88 -42.07
C LEU A 427 -78.29 -14.76 -42.07
N LYS A 428 -77.85 -13.49 -42.04
CA LYS A 428 -78.74 -12.33 -42.08
C LYS A 428 -79.54 -12.25 -43.38
N GLU A 429 -78.91 -12.55 -44.52
CA GLU A 429 -79.59 -12.63 -45.81
C GLU A 429 -80.65 -13.73 -45.82
N THR A 430 -80.31 -14.91 -45.29
CA THR A 430 -81.23 -16.05 -45.17
C THR A 430 -82.43 -15.70 -44.29
N ASP A 431 -82.22 -15.06 -43.14
CA ASP A 431 -83.30 -14.60 -42.26
C ASP A 431 -84.22 -13.58 -42.98
N GLY A 432 -83.63 -12.69 -43.78
CA GLY A 432 -84.37 -11.75 -44.62
C GLY A 432 -85.24 -12.45 -45.67
N LEU A 433 -84.71 -13.45 -46.36
CA LEU A 433 -85.46 -14.26 -47.33
C LEU A 433 -86.58 -15.07 -46.66
N LEU A 434 -86.34 -15.62 -45.48
CA LEU A 434 -87.31 -16.39 -44.70
C LEU A 434 -88.45 -15.50 -44.18
N ALA A 435 -88.14 -14.25 -43.81
CA ALA A 435 -89.15 -13.24 -43.49
C ALA A 435 -89.99 -12.87 -44.73
N ALA A 436 -89.36 -12.69 -45.89
CA ALA A 436 -90.05 -12.40 -47.14
C ALA A 436 -90.96 -13.56 -47.58
N SER A 437 -90.50 -14.81 -47.46
CA SER A 437 -91.29 -15.99 -47.82
C SER A 437 -92.52 -16.14 -46.93
N ARG A 438 -92.42 -15.84 -45.62
CA ARG A 438 -93.59 -15.77 -44.73
C ARG A 438 -94.60 -14.72 -45.21
N GLY A 439 -94.12 -13.55 -45.62
CA GLY A 439 -94.99 -12.50 -46.20
C GLY A 439 -95.78 -13.01 -47.41
N VAL A 440 -95.11 -13.70 -48.34
CA VAL A 440 -95.73 -14.31 -49.52
C VAL A 440 -96.72 -15.42 -49.14
N GLU A 441 -96.42 -16.20 -48.11
CA GLU A 441 -97.33 -17.24 -47.59
C GLU A 441 -98.63 -16.63 -47.06
N TYR A 442 -98.55 -15.54 -46.27
CA TYR A 442 -99.73 -14.80 -45.81
C TYR A 442 -100.53 -14.18 -46.98
N GLU A 443 -99.85 -13.63 -47.99
CA GLU A 443 -100.52 -13.11 -49.20
C GLU A 443 -101.20 -14.23 -49.99
N GLY A 444 -100.56 -15.39 -50.11
CA GLY A 444 -101.11 -16.58 -50.74
C GLY A 444 -102.36 -17.09 -50.03
N GLU A 445 -102.34 -17.16 -48.70
CA GLU A 445 -103.52 -17.50 -47.90
C GLU A 445 -104.63 -16.46 -48.03
N ALA A 446 -104.31 -15.17 -47.99
CA ALA A 446 -105.29 -14.10 -48.20
C ALA A 446 -105.93 -14.17 -49.60
N ALA A 447 -105.13 -14.51 -50.63
CA ALA A 447 -105.62 -14.73 -51.98
C ALA A 447 -106.53 -15.96 -52.08
N LYS A 448 -106.21 -17.05 -51.36
CA LYS A 448 -107.04 -18.27 -51.27
C LYS A 448 -108.40 -17.98 -50.63
N VAL A 449 -108.41 -17.21 -49.54
CA VAL A 449 -109.65 -16.76 -48.87
C VAL A 449 -110.50 -15.92 -49.82
N LYS A 450 -109.90 -14.94 -50.51
CA LYS A 450 -110.61 -14.14 -51.53
C LYS A 450 -111.18 -15.00 -52.66
N GLN A 451 -110.42 -15.98 -53.14
CA GLN A 451 -110.89 -16.91 -54.18
C GLN A 451 -112.09 -17.72 -53.71
N ASN A 452 -112.06 -18.23 -52.47
CA ASN A 452 -113.18 -18.99 -51.89
C ASN A 452 -114.42 -18.11 -51.70
N MET A 453 -114.25 -16.86 -51.27
CA MET A 453 -115.34 -15.88 -51.13
C MET A 453 -116.00 -15.58 -52.48
N LEU A 454 -115.21 -15.33 -53.53
CA LEU A 454 -115.70 -15.14 -54.90
C LEU A 454 -116.45 -16.37 -55.43
N LYS A 455 -115.93 -17.58 -55.19
CA LYS A 455 -116.61 -18.83 -55.53
C LYS A 455 -117.96 -18.95 -54.84
N SER A 456 -118.04 -18.61 -53.55
CA SER A 456 -119.30 -18.61 -52.80
C SER A 456 -120.31 -17.65 -53.42
N THR A 457 -119.93 -16.39 -53.64
CA THR A 457 -120.79 -15.37 -54.27
C THR A 457 -121.30 -15.82 -55.65
N TRP A 458 -120.44 -16.45 -56.46
CA TRP A 458 -120.84 -17.01 -57.75
C TRP A 458 -121.85 -18.16 -57.59
N SER A 459 -121.67 -19.00 -56.57
CA SER A 459 -122.48 -20.21 -56.38
C SER A 459 -123.80 -19.97 -55.63
N THR A 460 -123.93 -18.91 -54.84
CA THR A 460 -125.12 -18.63 -54.01
C THR A 460 -125.84 -17.35 -54.38
N ASP A 461 -125.09 -16.25 -54.55
CA ASP A 461 -125.69 -14.91 -54.67
C ASP A 461 -126.12 -14.64 -56.10
N LEU A 462 -125.31 -15.04 -57.10
CA LEU A 462 -125.66 -14.89 -58.51
C LEU A 462 -126.92 -15.70 -58.90
N PRO A 463 -127.07 -16.97 -58.50
CA PRO A 463 -128.29 -17.74 -58.76
C PRO A 463 -129.51 -17.19 -58.01
N SER A 464 -129.33 -16.67 -56.79
CA SER A 464 -130.37 -15.97 -56.02
C SER A 464 -130.85 -14.69 -56.72
N LEU A 465 -129.93 -13.88 -57.24
CA LEU A 465 -130.22 -12.69 -58.04
C LEU A 465 -130.90 -13.05 -59.36
N LEU A 466 -130.41 -14.07 -60.05
CA LEU A 466 -131.01 -14.56 -61.29
C LEU A 466 -132.42 -15.09 -61.05
N ASN A 467 -132.66 -15.80 -59.94
CA ASN A 467 -133.99 -16.23 -59.52
C ASN A 467 -134.89 -15.05 -59.13
N LYS A 468 -134.38 -14.02 -58.45
CA LYS A 468 -135.14 -12.77 -58.19
C LYS A 468 -135.52 -12.04 -59.47
N ILE A 469 -134.64 -11.99 -60.47
CA ILE A 469 -134.92 -11.42 -61.79
C ILE A 469 -135.95 -12.28 -62.54
N LYS A 470 -135.79 -13.60 -62.50
CA LYS A 470 -136.71 -14.55 -63.11
C LYS A 470 -138.12 -14.42 -62.52
N ASN A 471 -138.24 -14.27 -61.20
CA ASN A 471 -139.52 -14.01 -60.53
C ASN A 471 -140.13 -12.68 -61.00
N LYS A 472 -139.34 -11.60 -61.10
CA LYS A 472 -139.80 -10.30 -61.61
C LYS A 472 -140.28 -10.30 -63.08
N ILE A 473 -139.77 -11.20 -63.92
CA ILE A 473 -140.12 -11.26 -65.36
C ILE A 473 -141.33 -12.16 -65.61
N PHE A 474 -141.48 -13.25 -64.85
CA PHE A 474 -142.48 -14.30 -65.15
C PHE A 474 -143.70 -14.31 -64.21
N GLY A 475 -143.72 -13.55 -63.10
CA GLY A 475 -144.89 -13.32 -62.21
C GLY A 475 -145.53 -14.61 -61.66
N LEU A 476 -145.11 -15.15 -60.51
CA LEU A 476 -145.31 -14.56 -59.17
C LEU A 476 -144.64 -13.20 -58.91
#